data_AF-A0A7C9J4X8-F1
#
_entry.id   AF-A0A7C9J4X8-F1
#
_cell.length_a   1.000
_cell.length_b   1.000
_cell.length_c   1.000
_cell.angle_alpha   90.00
_cell.angle_beta   90.00
_cell.angle_gamma   90.00
#
_symmetry.space_group_name_H-M   'P 1'
#
loop_
_entity.id
_entity.type
_entity.pdbx_description
1 polymer ?
#
loop_
_entity_poly.entity_id
_entity_poly.type
_entity_poly.pdbx_seq_one_letter_code
_entity_poly.pdbx_strand_id
1 'polypeptide(L)'
;MTKVIPLVRTAAPSITASRCAAPSLSILDNTTDPAMIALHVQAENALSFALGLLRKPQGTAADLERATARAVRAATLLKRACAAQAVGGAA
;
A
#
# COMPACT_ATOMS: atom_id res chain seq x y z
N MET A 1 -4.16 -61.41 19.84
CA MET A 1 -4.04 -60.04 20.40
C MET A 1 -3.54 -59.11 19.32
N THR A 2 -4.46 -58.48 18.58
CA THR A 2 -4.18 -57.60 17.44
C THR A 2 -3.99 -56.16 17.93
N LYS A 3 -2.80 -55.59 17.75
CA LYS A 3 -2.51 -54.19 18.07
C LYS A 3 -2.92 -53.30 16.90
N VAL A 4 -3.90 -52.43 17.13
CA VAL A 4 -4.30 -51.36 16.20
C VAL A 4 -3.30 -50.21 16.32
N ILE A 5 -2.67 -49.81 15.22
CA ILE A 5 -1.77 -48.66 15.15
C ILE A 5 -2.61 -47.46 14.70
N PRO A 6 -2.82 -46.41 15.52
CA PRO A 6 -3.48 -45.21 15.04
C PRO A 6 -2.53 -44.40 14.15
N LEU A 7 -3.01 -44.09 12.94
CA LEU A 7 -2.37 -43.21 11.98
C LEU A 7 -2.32 -41.78 12.56
N VAL A 8 -1.18 -41.41 13.15
CA VAL A 8 -0.89 -40.02 13.56
C VAL A 8 -0.69 -39.19 12.29
N ARG A 9 -1.63 -38.29 12.05
CA ARG A 9 -1.60 -37.29 10.98
C ARG A 9 -0.63 -36.17 11.39
N THR A 10 0.58 -36.21 10.86
CA THR A 10 1.55 -35.10 11.01
C THR A 10 0.95 -33.84 10.40
N ALA A 11 0.57 -32.88 11.24
CA ALA A 11 0.21 -31.53 10.80
C ALA A 11 1.49 -30.82 10.35
N ALA A 12 1.60 -30.53 9.06
CA ALA A 12 2.64 -29.65 8.55
C ALA A 12 2.42 -28.23 9.10
N PRO A 13 3.45 -27.55 9.66
CA PRO A 13 3.34 -26.14 9.97
C PRO A 13 3.31 -25.35 8.65
N SER A 14 2.11 -24.98 8.20
CA SER A 14 1.91 -24.01 7.11
C SER A 14 2.21 -22.60 7.63
N ILE A 15 3.50 -22.27 7.74
CA ILE A 15 3.95 -20.89 7.88
C ILE A 15 5.21 -20.74 7.03
N THR A 16 5.08 -20.09 5.88
CA THR A 16 6.06 -19.07 5.52
C THR A 16 5.33 -18.02 4.71
N ALA A 17 5.42 -16.78 5.22
CA ALA A 17 4.87 -15.58 4.65
C ALA A 17 5.01 -15.55 3.13
N SER A 18 3.91 -15.21 2.44
CA SER A 18 3.97 -14.69 1.09
C SER A 18 4.90 -13.48 1.14
N ARG A 19 6.17 -13.70 0.79
CA ARG A 19 7.08 -12.62 0.46
C ARG A 19 6.43 -11.98 -0.75
N CYS A 20 5.66 -10.91 -0.53
CA CYS A 20 5.47 -9.92 -1.58
C CYS A 20 6.85 -9.70 -2.15
N ALA A 21 7.07 -10.19 -3.37
CA ALA A 21 8.28 -9.93 -4.10
C ALA A 21 8.48 -8.42 -4.02
N ALA A 22 9.58 -8.00 -3.39
CA ALA A 22 10.00 -6.62 -3.54
C ALA A 22 10.08 -6.41 -5.05
N PRO A 23 9.34 -5.43 -5.63
CA PRO A 23 9.46 -5.17 -7.04
C PRO A 23 10.96 -4.92 -7.29
N SER A 24 11.55 -5.76 -8.13
CA SER A 24 12.95 -5.66 -8.50
C SER A 24 13.17 -4.26 -9.08
N LEU A 25 13.74 -3.38 -8.25
CA LEU A 25 14.21 -2.05 -8.61
C LEU A 25 15.42 -2.18 -9.54
N SER A 26 15.18 -2.68 -10.75
CA SER A 26 16.23 -2.82 -11.77
C SER A 26 15.93 -2.02 -13.04
N ILE A 27 14.83 -1.26 -13.07
CA ILE A 27 14.42 -0.47 -14.24
C ILE A 27 13.73 0.85 -13.83
N LEU A 28 14.21 1.50 -12.76
CA LEU A 28 13.89 2.91 -12.54
C LEU A 28 15.21 3.64 -12.46
N ASP A 29 15.39 4.58 -13.38
CA ASP A 29 16.54 5.44 -13.54
C ASP A 29 17.21 5.83 -12.23
N ASN A 30 18.54 5.85 -12.27
CA ASN A 30 19.51 6.16 -11.21
C ASN A 30 19.42 7.61 -10.68
N THR A 31 18.25 8.24 -10.81
CA THR A 31 17.95 9.65 -10.57
C THR A 31 16.63 9.84 -9.80
N THR A 32 15.86 8.78 -9.55
CA THR A 32 14.60 8.91 -8.80
C THR A 32 14.84 8.63 -7.32
N ASP A 33 14.75 9.67 -6.50
CA ASP A 33 14.87 9.58 -5.04
C ASP A 33 13.85 8.56 -4.49
N PRO A 34 14.29 7.50 -3.77
CA PRO A 34 13.40 6.53 -3.14
C PRO A 34 12.36 7.17 -2.21
N ALA A 35 12.66 8.33 -1.61
CA ALA A 35 11.70 9.07 -0.80
C ALA A 35 10.56 9.67 -1.64
N MET A 36 10.84 10.10 -2.88
CA MET A 36 9.84 10.58 -3.82
C MET A 36 8.93 9.44 -4.28
N ILE A 37 9.49 8.26 -4.59
CA ILE A 37 8.70 7.07 -4.94
C ILE A 37 7.76 6.71 -3.78
N ALA A 38 8.28 6.65 -2.55
CA ALA A 38 7.47 6.33 -1.38
C ALA A 38 6.35 7.36 -1.15
N LEU A 39 6.62 8.65 -1.39
CA LEU A 39 5.64 9.71 -1.28
C LEU A 39 4.53 9.56 -2.33
N HIS A 40 4.87 9.30 -3.59
CA HIS A 40 3.91 9.07 -4.66
C HIS A 40 3.01 7.86 -4.36
N VAL A 41 3.60 6.73 -3.96
CA VAL A 41 2.86 5.52 -3.58
C VAL A 41 1.90 5.79 -2.41
N GLN A 42 2.30 6.59 -1.43
CA GLN A 42 1.41 6.96 -0.31
C GLN A 42 0.23 7.83 -0.78
N ALA A 43 0.47 8.76 -1.71
CA ALA A 43 -0.58 9.61 -2.26
C ALA A 43 -1.60 8.78 -3.07
N GLU A 44 -1.12 7.87 -3.92
CA GLU A 44 -1.95 6.97 -4.73
C GLU A 44 -2.80 6.04 -3.87
N ASN A 45 -2.21 5.45 -2.83
CA ASN A 45 -2.94 4.59 -1.89
C ASN A 45 -4.04 5.36 -1.14
N ALA A 46 -3.76 6.61 -0.75
CA ALA A 46 -4.75 7.45 -0.09
C ALA A 46 -5.91 7.82 -1.04
N LEU A 47 -5.62 8.15 -2.30
CA LEU A 47 -6.64 8.43 -3.32
C LEU A 47 -7.46 7.19 -3.66
N SER A 48 -6.82 6.05 -3.85
CA SER A 48 -7.50 4.78 -4.19
C SER A 48 -8.49 4.40 -3.11
N PHE A 49 -8.15 4.58 -1.83
CA PHE A 49 -9.06 4.36 -0.73
C PHE A 49 -10.24 5.34 -0.72
N ALA A 50 -9.97 6.64 -0.95
CA ALA A 50 -11.03 7.65 -1.03
C ALA A 50 -12.01 7.35 -2.18
N LEU A 51 -11.50 7.03 -3.37
CA LEU A 51 -12.32 6.63 -4.51
C LEU A 51 -13.10 5.34 -4.26
N GLY A 52 -12.51 4.37 -3.57
CA GLY A 52 -13.18 3.13 -3.16
C GLY A 52 -14.39 3.38 -2.24
N LEU A 53 -14.33 4.41 -1.39
CA LEU A 53 -15.46 4.82 -0.56
C LEU A 53 -16.53 5.57 -1.37
N LEU A 54 -16.12 6.47 -2.28
CA LEU A 54 -17.05 7.24 -3.12
C LEU A 54 -17.80 6.38 -4.15
N ARG A 55 -17.21 5.28 -4.60
CA ARG A 55 -17.84 4.34 -5.54
C ARG A 55 -18.98 3.53 -4.92
N LYS A 56 -19.23 3.65 -3.61
CA LYS A 56 -20.35 2.98 -2.93
C LYS A 56 -21.59 3.87 -2.97
N PRO A 57 -22.63 3.52 -3.75
CA PRO A 57 -23.82 4.38 -3.90
C PRO A 57 -24.63 4.55 -2.61
N GLN A 58 -24.47 3.67 -1.63
CA GLN A 58 -25.09 3.74 -0.29
C GLN A 58 -24.08 4.12 0.81
N GLY A 59 -23.01 4.85 0.47
CA GLY A 59 -22.01 5.30 1.43
C GLY A 59 -22.60 6.12 2.57
N THR A 60 -22.15 5.87 3.80
CA THR A 60 -22.60 6.64 4.98
C THR A 60 -21.88 7.99 5.08
N ALA A 61 -22.40 8.91 5.88
CA ALA A 61 -21.69 10.17 6.17
C ALA A 61 -20.28 9.93 6.72
N ALA A 62 -20.10 8.90 7.55
CA ALA A 62 -18.79 8.50 8.07
C ALA A 62 -17.83 8.00 6.96
N ASP A 63 -18.34 7.36 5.91
CA ASP A 63 -17.53 6.97 4.76
C ASP A 63 -17.09 8.20 3.95
N LEU A 64 -17.97 9.20 3.79
CA LEU A 64 -17.62 10.46 3.14
C LEU A 64 -16.57 11.24 3.95
N GLU A 65 -16.68 11.28 5.27
CA GLU A 65 -15.66 11.88 6.15
C GLU A 65 -14.30 11.19 6.00
N ARG A 66 -14.28 9.85 6.02
CA ARG A 66 -13.06 9.07 5.79
C ARG A 66 -12.47 9.29 4.41
N ALA A 67 -13.30 9.34 3.37
CA ALA A 67 -12.88 9.62 2.00
C ALA A 67 -12.23 11.02 1.92
N THR A 68 -12.85 12.01 2.55
CA THR A 68 -12.37 13.39 2.61
C THR A 68 -11.03 13.47 3.34
N ALA A 69 -10.90 12.86 4.53
CA ALA A 69 -9.66 12.85 5.28
C ALA A 69 -8.50 12.22 4.49
N ARG A 70 -8.79 11.16 3.74
CA ARG A 70 -7.81 10.48 2.87
C ARG A 70 -7.43 11.31 1.66
N ALA A 71 -8.40 11.97 1.02
CA ALA A 71 -8.14 12.90 -0.08
C ALA A 71 -7.28 14.09 0.38
N VAL A 72 -7.55 14.66 1.56
CA VAL A 72 -6.74 15.75 2.14
C VAL A 72 -5.31 15.28 2.43
N ARG A 73 -5.14 14.06 2.95
CA ARG A 73 -3.81 13.47 3.15
C ARG A 73 -3.07 13.32 1.82
N ALA A 74 -3.72 12.80 0.78
CA ALA A 74 -3.13 12.68 -0.55
C ALA A 74 -2.73 14.05 -1.12
N ALA A 75 -3.60 15.05 -1.03
CA ALA A 75 -3.31 16.42 -1.46
C ALA A 75 -2.10 17.01 -0.72
N THR A 76 -1.97 16.72 0.57
CA THR A 76 -0.80 17.15 1.37
C THR A 76 0.48 16.49 0.91
N LEU A 77 0.45 15.19 0.61
CA LEU A 77 1.61 14.48 0.07
C LEU A 77 2.01 15.06 -1.29
N LEU A 78 1.06 15.25 -2.21
CA LEU A 78 1.33 15.84 -3.52
C LEU A 78 1.93 17.25 -3.41
N LYS A 79 1.44 18.10 -2.50
CA LYS A 79 2.05 19.41 -2.24
C LYS A 79 3.51 19.31 -1.80
N ARG A 80 3.84 18.34 -0.96
CA ARG A 80 5.24 18.07 -0.55
C ARG A 80 6.09 17.61 -1.74
N ALA A 81 5.53 16.75 -2.61
CA ALA A 81 6.18 16.34 -3.84
C ALA A 81 6.51 17.54 -4.74
N CYS A 82 5.53 18.44 -4.94
CA CYS A 82 5.71 19.66 -5.73
C CYS A 82 6.80 20.56 -5.14
N ALA A 83 6.79 20.75 -3.81
CA ALA A 83 7.82 21.54 -3.14
C ALA A 83 9.22 20.92 -3.27
N ALA A 84 9.34 19.59 -3.13
CA ALA A 84 10.61 18.89 -3.30
C ALA A 84 11.16 19.04 -4.73
N GLN A 85 10.29 18.95 -5.74
CA GLN A 85 10.69 19.18 -7.14
C GLN A 85 11.08 20.63 -7.43
N ALA A 86 10.39 21.61 -6.84
CA ALA A 86 10.72 23.03 -7.00
C ALA A 86 12.09 23.39 -6.43
N VAL A 87 12.51 22.73 -5.33
CA VAL A 87 13.84 22.91 -4.73
C VAL A 87 14.92 22.18 -5.55
N GLY A 88 14.62 21.03 -6.13
CA GLY A 88 15.55 20.26 -6.96
C GLY A 88 15.77 20.81 -8.38
N GLY A 89 14.86 21.65 -8.89
CA GLY A 89 14.96 22.26 -10.22
C GLY A 89 15.67 23.62 -10.28
N ALA A 90 16.12 24.14 -9.13
CA ALA A 90 16.79 25.44 -9.02
C ALA A 90 18.32 25.33 -8.87
N ALA A 91 18.90 24.16 -9.16
CA ALA A 91 20.33 23.88 -9.10
C ALA A 91 20.96 23.82 -10.50
#